data_AF-K0A216-F1
#
_entry.id   AF-K0A216-F1
#
_cell.length_a   1.000
_cell.length_b   1.000
_cell.length_c   1.000
_cell.angle_alpha   90.00
_cell.angle_beta   90.00
_cell.angle_gamma   90.00
#
_symmetry.space_group_name_H-M   'P 1'
#
loop_
_entity.id
_entity.type
_entity.pdbx_description
1 polymer ?
#
loop_
_entity_poly.entity_id
_entity_poly.type
_entity_poly.pdbx_seq_one_letter_code
_entity_poly.pdbx_strand_id
1 'polypeptide(L)'
;GGVGKTTLTQVVFNSETIKNHFSKCIWVCISNNFNVKDVIISIVKNGDGSIRKEDEDQVELVQRKLVELIENKRYLLVLDDVWSEDELTWEPLQNILNRGANGSRIVVTTRNNGVAHAMRSVHIQHLGLLPNDDCWSIFRNFVFEESNDGQEYEDLEEVGKQLVEKCGGLPLAL
;
A
#
# COMPACT_ATOMS: atom_id res chain seq x y z
N GLY A 1 -6.74 -10.34 7.08
CA GLY A 1 -6.70 -9.53 5.83
C GLY A 1 -7.89 -8.58 5.82
N GLY A 2 -8.09 -7.74 4.81
CA GLY A 2 -9.37 -7.04 4.57
C GLY A 2 -9.70 -5.79 5.41
N VAL A 3 -8.80 -5.33 6.28
CA VAL A 3 -9.00 -4.14 7.15
C VAL A 3 -8.67 -2.80 6.48
N GLY A 4 -8.49 -2.76 5.15
CA GLY A 4 -8.29 -1.50 4.42
C GLY A 4 -6.88 -0.89 4.45
N LYS A 5 -5.81 -1.65 4.75
CA LYS A 5 -4.41 -1.13 4.70
C LYS A 5 -4.06 -0.49 3.36
N THR A 6 -4.19 -1.27 2.29
CA THR A 6 -3.94 -0.81 0.91
C THR A 6 -4.81 0.39 0.58
N THR A 7 -6.10 0.36 0.94
CA THR A 7 -7.05 1.46 0.73
C THR A 7 -6.60 2.75 1.43
N LEU A 8 -6.24 2.68 2.71
CA LEU A 8 -5.75 3.84 3.46
C LEU A 8 -4.47 4.39 2.83
N THR A 9 -3.53 3.51 2.46
CA THR A 9 -2.29 3.93 1.81
C THR A 9 -2.54 4.56 0.43
N GLN A 10 -3.52 4.06 -0.34
CA GLN A 10 -3.93 4.67 -1.61
C GLN A 10 -4.49 6.08 -1.42
N VAL A 11 -5.31 6.31 -0.40
CA VAL A 11 -5.85 7.65 -0.08
C VAL A 11 -4.70 8.63 0.18
N VAL A 12 -3.71 8.24 0.99
CA VAL A 12 -2.54 9.07 1.28
C VAL A 12 -1.69 9.28 0.01
N PHE A 13 -1.35 8.21 -0.71
CA PHE A 13 -0.51 8.28 -1.90
C PHE A 13 -1.12 9.15 -3.01
N ASN A 14 -2.45 9.15 -3.15
CA ASN A 14 -3.14 9.91 -4.17
C ASN A 14 -3.39 11.37 -3.82
N SER A 15 -3.22 11.76 -2.55
CA SER A 15 -3.37 13.14 -2.09
C SER A 15 -2.46 14.11 -2.84
N GLU A 16 -3.03 15.23 -3.28
CA GLU A 16 -2.29 16.30 -3.95
C GLU A 16 -1.21 16.91 -3.03
N THR A 17 -1.49 17.00 -1.73
CA THR A 17 -0.51 17.48 -0.74
C THR A 17 0.72 16.57 -0.70
N ILE A 18 0.52 15.25 -0.78
CA ILE A 18 1.61 14.28 -0.81
C ILE A 18 2.37 14.38 -2.14
N LYS A 19 1.65 14.40 -3.27
CA LYS A 19 2.26 14.49 -4.60
C LYS A 19 3.08 15.77 -4.80
N ASN A 20 2.67 16.89 -4.19
CA ASN A 20 3.41 18.15 -4.26
C ASN A 20 4.63 18.19 -3.32
N HIS A 21 4.64 17.35 -2.28
CA HIS A 21 5.72 17.31 -1.28
C HIS A 21 6.89 16.41 -1.67
N PHE A 22 6.62 15.34 -2.44
CA PHE A 22 7.62 14.39 -2.90
C PHE A 22 7.89 14.54 -4.40
N SER A 23 9.16 14.66 -4.77
CA SER A 23 9.59 14.73 -6.17
C SER A 23 9.29 13.45 -6.96
N LYS A 24 9.16 12.31 -6.26
CA LYS A 24 8.83 11.01 -6.82
C LYS A 24 7.92 10.25 -5.86
N CYS A 25 6.82 9.72 -6.39
CA CYS A 25 5.92 8.81 -5.68
C CYS A 25 5.88 7.50 -6.47
N ILE A 26 6.23 6.39 -5.83
CA ILE A 26 6.34 5.07 -6.47
C ILE A 26 5.51 4.09 -5.66
N TRP A 27 4.70 3.29 -6.34
CA TRP A 27 3.93 2.21 -5.74
C TRP A 27 4.33 0.87 -6.35
N VAL A 28 4.64 -0.11 -5.51
CA VAL A 28 4.95 -1.47 -5.93
C VAL A 28 4.18 -2.45 -5.07
N CYS A 29 3.43 -3.35 -5.70
CA CYS A 29 2.86 -4.51 -5.02
C CYS A 29 3.88 -5.66 -5.05
N ILE A 30 4.14 -6.27 -3.90
CA ILE A 30 5.15 -7.31 -3.75
C ILE A 30 4.49 -8.67 -3.90
N SER A 31 5.01 -9.49 -4.82
CA SER A 31 4.55 -10.85 -5.00
C SER A 31 4.99 -11.74 -3.83
N ASN A 32 4.27 -12.84 -3.61
CA ASN A 32 4.62 -13.82 -2.57
C ASN A 32 6.02 -14.44 -2.76
N ASN A 33 6.48 -14.55 -4.01
CA ASN A 33 7.83 -15.01 -4.33
C ASN A 33 8.79 -13.82 -4.26
N PHE A 34 9.20 -13.48 -3.04
CA PHE A 34 10.07 -12.34 -2.81
C PHE A 34 11.45 -12.54 -3.45
N ASN A 35 11.83 -11.62 -4.32
CA ASN A 35 13.17 -11.49 -4.87
C ASN A 35 13.54 -10.02 -4.98
N VAL A 36 14.63 -9.63 -4.32
CA VAL A 36 15.13 -8.24 -4.30
C VAL A 36 15.29 -7.65 -5.68
N LYS A 37 15.83 -8.43 -6.63
CA LYS A 37 16.03 -7.99 -8.02
C LYS A 37 14.70 -7.63 -8.67
N ASP A 38 13.68 -8.46 -8.49
CA ASP A 38 12.34 -8.25 -9.07
C ASP A 38 11.64 -7.05 -8.44
N VAL A 39 11.88 -6.80 -7.14
CA VAL A 39 11.42 -5.59 -6.46
C VAL A 39 12.09 -4.35 -7.02
N ILE A 40 13.41 -4.35 -7.20
CA ILE A 40 14.14 -3.23 -7.80
C ILE A 40 13.62 -2.94 -9.21
N ILE A 41 13.47 -3.98 -10.04
CA ILE A 41 12.90 -3.86 -11.38
C ILE A 41 11.52 -3.21 -11.32
N SER A 42 10.66 -3.67 -10.40
CA SER A 42 9.31 -3.13 -10.23
C SER A 42 9.32 -1.67 -9.77
N ILE A 43 10.21 -1.28 -8.85
CA ILE A 43 10.36 0.12 -8.42
C ILE A 43 10.72 1.00 -9.59
N VAL A 44 11.73 0.61 -10.39
CA VAL A 44 12.18 1.45 -11.51
C VAL A 44 11.14 1.52 -12.61
N LYS A 45 10.49 0.40 -12.96
CA LYS A 45 9.39 0.38 -13.92
C LYS A 45 8.24 1.31 -13.53
N ASN A 46 7.86 1.35 -12.25
CA ASN A 46 6.80 2.21 -11.75
C ASN A 46 7.25 3.66 -11.50
N GLY A 47 8.55 3.94 -11.35
CA GLY A 47 9.05 5.27 -11.03
C GLY A 47 9.43 6.13 -12.24
N ASP A 48 10.06 5.54 -13.25
CA ASP A 48 10.39 6.23 -14.51
C ASP A 48 10.34 5.35 -15.77
N GLY A 49 10.14 4.04 -15.63
CA GLY A 49 10.02 3.14 -16.77
C GLY A 49 11.33 2.92 -17.53
N SER A 50 12.48 3.27 -16.95
CA SER A 50 13.76 3.23 -17.66
C SER A 50 14.33 1.81 -17.87
N ILE A 51 13.85 0.79 -17.13
CA ILE A 51 14.25 -0.61 -17.32
C ILE A 51 13.45 -1.25 -18.46
N ARG A 52 14.17 -1.84 -19.43
CA ARG A 52 13.61 -2.69 -20.47
C ARG A 52 13.75 -4.17 -20.11
N LYS A 53 13.01 -5.04 -20.80
CA LYS A 53 13.06 -6.49 -20.58
C LYS A 53 14.47 -7.07 -20.75
N GLU A 54 15.24 -6.55 -21.69
CA GLU A 54 16.63 -6.95 -21.96
C GLU A 54 17.61 -6.55 -20.84
N ASP A 55 17.25 -5.53 -20.05
CA ASP A 55 18.07 -5.03 -18.94
C ASP A 55 17.88 -5.88 -17.67
N GLU A 56 16.77 -6.63 -17.58
CA GLU A 56 16.34 -7.28 -16.34
C GLU A 56 17.38 -8.26 -15.81
N ASP A 57 18.12 -8.96 -16.66
CA ASP A 57 19.16 -9.91 -16.23
C ASP A 57 20.48 -9.27 -15.78
N GLN A 58 20.65 -7.97 -16.03
CA GLN A 58 21.86 -7.23 -15.67
C GLN A 58 21.72 -6.60 -14.27
N VAL A 59 22.09 -7.36 -13.23
CA VAL A 59 21.92 -6.94 -11.82
C VAL A 59 22.52 -5.56 -11.53
N GLU A 60 23.73 -5.28 -11.99
CA GLU A 60 24.40 -3.99 -11.78
C GLU A 60 23.66 -2.83 -12.47
N LEU A 61 23.14 -3.06 -13.67
CA LEU A 61 22.37 -2.06 -14.41
C LEU A 61 21.06 -1.74 -13.69
N VAL A 62 20.34 -2.77 -13.25
CA VAL A 62 19.09 -2.66 -12.51
C VAL A 62 19.29 -1.86 -11.21
N GLN A 63 20.35 -2.17 -10.44
CA GLN A 63 20.69 -1.44 -9.23
C GLN A 63 21.07 0.02 -9.52
N ARG A 64 21.89 0.27 -10.55
CA ARG A 64 22.28 1.63 -10.95
C ARG A 64 21.08 2.48 -11.32
N LYS A 65 20.13 1.94 -12.10
CA LYS A 65 18.91 2.69 -12.46
C LYS A 65 18.06 3.05 -11.23
N LEU A 66 18.00 2.18 -10.23
CA LEU A 66 17.34 2.53 -8.97
C LEU A 66 18.06 3.67 -8.25
N VAL A 67 19.40 3.64 -8.18
CA VAL A 67 20.19 4.75 -7.62
C VAL A 67 19.85 6.04 -8.36
N GLU A 68 19.97 6.08 -9.69
CA GLU A 68 19.68 7.26 -10.51
C GLU A 68 18.24 7.77 -10.32
N LEU A 69 17.28 6.87 -10.12
CA LEU A 69 15.88 7.20 -9.90
C LEU A 69 15.65 7.95 -8.58
N ILE A 70 16.36 7.61 -7.49
CA ILE A 70 16.08 8.11 -6.13
C ILE A 70 17.16 9.03 -5.55
N GLU A 71 18.38 8.98 -6.07
CA GLU A 71 19.52 9.69 -5.52
C GLU A 71 19.28 11.20 -5.53
N ASN A 72 19.54 11.84 -4.39
CA ASN A 72 19.29 13.28 -4.15
C ASN A 72 17.84 13.74 -4.38
N LYS A 73 16.88 12.81 -4.50
CA LYS A 73 15.46 13.12 -4.65
C LYS A 73 14.72 12.78 -3.37
N ARG A 74 13.75 13.62 -3.03
CA ARG A 74 12.82 13.32 -1.95
C ARG A 74 11.71 12.43 -2.50
N TYR A 75 11.72 11.15 -2.16
CA TYR A 75 10.76 10.18 -2.69
C TYR A 75 9.82 9.62 -1.62
N LEU A 76 8.63 9.21 -2.07
CA LEU A 76 7.73 8.33 -1.35
C LEU A 76 7.68 6.99 -2.08
N LEU A 77 8.03 5.90 -1.39
CA LEU A 77 7.94 4.55 -1.92
C LEU A 77 6.92 3.74 -1.11
N VAL A 78 5.92 3.19 -1.77
CA VAL A 78 4.97 2.23 -1.18
C VAL A 78 5.36 0.83 -1.63
N LEU A 79 5.59 -0.06 -0.66
CA LEU A 79 5.75 -1.49 -0.84
C LEU A 79 4.50 -2.17 -0.26
N ASP A 80 3.59 -2.60 -1.12
CA ASP A 80 2.26 -3.09 -0.77
C ASP A 80 2.24 -4.63 -0.69
N ASP A 81 1.50 -5.17 0.28
CA ASP A 81 1.29 -6.59 0.59
C ASP A 81 2.60 -7.40 0.72
N VAL A 82 3.50 -6.94 1.59
CA VAL A 82 4.82 -7.57 1.80
C VAL A 82 4.73 -8.79 2.72
N TRP A 83 5.38 -9.89 2.32
CA TRP A 83 5.37 -11.17 3.04
C TRP A 83 6.72 -11.62 3.62
N SER A 84 7.86 -11.16 3.08
CA SER A 84 9.19 -11.64 3.50
C SER A 84 9.63 -11.06 4.84
N GLU A 85 9.89 -11.94 5.81
CA GLU A 85 10.41 -11.59 7.15
C GLU A 85 11.94 -11.70 7.26
N ASP A 86 12.63 -12.10 6.19
CA ASP A 86 14.08 -12.28 6.24
C ASP A 86 14.81 -10.94 6.07
N GLU A 87 15.34 -10.40 7.17
CA GLU A 87 16.08 -9.14 7.20
C GLU A 87 17.27 -9.13 6.23
N LEU A 88 18.01 -10.24 6.09
CA LEU A 88 19.18 -10.31 5.22
C LEU A 88 18.79 -10.16 3.75
N THR A 89 17.56 -10.54 3.39
CA THR A 89 17.05 -10.35 2.04
C THR A 89 16.77 -8.87 1.75
N TRP A 90 16.45 -8.05 2.75
CA TRP A 90 16.12 -6.64 2.53
C TRP A 90 17.34 -5.72 2.54
N GLU A 91 18.42 -6.11 3.21
CA GLU A 91 19.62 -5.29 3.39
C GLU A 91 20.19 -4.71 2.08
N PRO A 92 20.32 -5.46 0.96
CA PRO A 92 20.82 -4.89 -0.30
C PRO A 92 19.93 -3.78 -0.85
N LEU A 93 18.61 -3.94 -0.77
CA LEU A 93 17.65 -2.92 -1.19
C LEU A 93 17.71 -1.70 -0.27
N GLN A 94 17.72 -1.92 1.05
CA GLN A 94 17.79 -0.85 2.04
C GLN A 94 19.04 0.03 1.85
N ASN A 95 20.19 -0.58 1.57
CA ASN A 95 21.43 0.13 1.30
C ASN A 95 21.33 1.07 0.09
N ILE A 96 20.56 0.68 -0.94
CA ILE A 96 20.29 1.55 -2.10
C ILE A 96 19.30 2.65 -1.70
N LEU A 97 18.19 2.29 -1.06
CA LEU A 97 17.11 3.20 -0.68
C LEU A 97 17.58 4.33 0.27
N ASN A 98 18.61 4.08 1.07
CA ASN A 98 19.23 5.07 1.96
C ASN A 98 19.96 6.20 1.22
N ARG A 99 20.13 6.13 -0.10
CA ARG A 99 20.74 7.20 -0.93
C ARG A 99 19.76 8.33 -1.31
N GLY A 100 18.50 8.23 -0.91
CA GLY A 100 17.51 9.27 -1.11
C GLY A 100 17.84 10.56 -0.36
N ALA A 101 17.24 11.67 -0.78
CA ALA A 101 17.35 12.92 -0.03
C ALA A 101 16.64 12.84 1.32
N ASN A 102 17.07 13.68 2.26
CA ASN A 102 16.41 13.85 3.55
C ASN A 102 14.91 14.12 3.38
N GLY A 103 14.11 13.47 4.22
CA GLY A 103 12.65 13.58 4.15
C GLY A 103 11.98 12.59 3.19
N SER A 104 12.74 11.71 2.53
CA SER A 104 12.18 10.54 1.83
C SER A 104 11.49 9.59 2.81
N ARG A 105 10.48 8.87 2.33
CA ARG A 105 9.64 7.97 3.15
C ARG A 105 9.37 6.67 2.41
N ILE A 106 9.37 5.58 3.16
CA ILE A 106 8.94 4.27 2.68
C ILE A 106 7.74 3.86 3.54
N VAL A 107 6.67 3.41 2.88
CA VAL A 107 5.48 2.86 3.53
C VAL A 107 5.39 1.40 3.13
N VAL A 108 5.27 0.52 4.12
CA VAL A 108 5.10 -0.92 3.92
C VAL A 108 3.72 -1.30 4.39
N THR A 109 2.92 -1.95 3.54
CA THR A 109 1.70 -2.61 4.01
C THR A 109 1.98 -4.11 4.13
N THR A 110 1.58 -4.69 5.25
CA THR A 110 1.78 -6.12 5.51
C THR A 110 0.71 -6.65 6.45
N ARG A 111 0.48 -7.96 6.39
CA ARG A 111 -0.37 -8.69 7.35
C ARG A 111 0.43 -9.21 8.54
N ASN A 112 1.75 -9.10 8.49
CA ASN A 112 2.66 -9.77 9.40
C ASN A 112 3.58 -8.76 10.11
N ASN A 113 3.55 -8.75 11.44
CA ASN A 113 4.38 -7.86 12.24
C ASN A 113 5.90 -8.18 12.11
N GLY A 114 6.27 -9.42 11.78
CA GLY A 114 7.66 -9.80 11.54
C GLY A 114 8.28 -9.05 10.37
N VAL A 115 7.50 -8.77 9.32
CA VAL A 115 7.92 -7.96 8.16
C VAL A 115 8.26 -6.53 8.59
N ALA A 116 7.46 -5.94 9.49
CA ALA A 116 7.72 -4.60 9.99
C ALA A 116 9.06 -4.53 10.74
N HIS A 117 9.41 -5.59 11.47
CA HIS A 117 10.70 -5.72 12.15
C HIS A 117 11.86 -5.92 11.17
N ALA A 118 11.73 -6.85 10.22
CA ALA A 118 12.73 -7.12 9.18
C ALA A 118 13.05 -5.88 8.33
N MET A 119 12.05 -5.03 8.09
CA MET A 119 12.18 -3.75 7.38
C MET A 119 12.69 -2.60 8.26
N ARG A 120 13.00 -2.87 9.54
CA ARG A 120 13.47 -1.88 10.52
C ARG A 120 12.54 -0.65 10.60
N SER A 121 11.23 -0.91 10.59
CA SER A 121 10.21 0.14 10.53
C SER A 121 10.28 1.05 11.76
N VAL A 122 10.40 2.36 11.53
CA VAL A 122 10.48 3.37 12.61
C VAL A 122 9.10 3.59 13.26
N HIS A 123 8.03 3.37 12.52
CA HIS A 123 6.65 3.50 12.99
C HIS A 123 5.79 2.38 12.44
N ILE A 124 4.93 1.81 13.29
CA ILE A 124 4.00 0.73 12.94
C ILE A 124 2.60 1.18 13.30
N GLN A 125 1.72 1.27 12.29
CA GLN A 125 0.30 1.54 12.47
C GLN A 125 -0.49 0.24 12.32
N HIS A 126 -1.13 -0.20 13.40
CA HIS A 126 -2.08 -1.30 13.34
C HIS A 126 -3.45 -0.76 12.95
N LEU A 127 -4.01 -1.27 11.85
CA LEU A 127 -5.40 -1.02 11.50
C LEU A 127 -6.30 -2.05 12.19
N GLY A 128 -7.26 -1.53 12.95
CA GLY A 128 -8.31 -2.31 13.59
C GLY A 128 -9.51 -2.55 12.67
N LEU A 129 -10.52 -3.18 13.25
CA LEU A 129 -11.85 -3.29 12.65
C LEU A 129 -12.58 -1.95 12.71
N LEU A 130 -13.50 -1.74 11.79
CA LEU A 130 -14.37 -0.57 11.81
C LEU A 130 -15.46 -0.72 12.89
N PRO A 131 -15.84 0.38 13.55
CA PRO A 131 -17.08 0.45 14.32
C PRO A 131 -18.29 0.06 13.47
N ASN A 132 -19.31 -0.54 14.09
CA ASN A 132 -20.51 -0.99 13.38
C ASN A 132 -21.22 0.17 12.67
N ASP A 133 -21.31 1.34 13.31
CA ASP A 133 -21.93 2.54 12.72
C ASP A 133 -21.23 2.99 11.43
N ASP A 134 -19.89 2.91 11.39
CA ASP A 134 -19.11 3.21 10.18
C ASP A 134 -19.34 2.14 9.10
N CYS A 135 -19.40 0.86 9.49
CA CYS A 135 -19.74 -0.23 8.57
C CYS A 135 -21.13 -0.08 7.98
N TRP A 136 -22.12 0.30 8.79
CA TRP A 136 -23.47 0.57 8.33
C TRP A 136 -23.49 1.74 7.35
N SER A 137 -22.77 2.82 7.66
CA SER A 137 -22.65 3.98 6.78
C SER A 137 -22.07 3.60 5.41
N ILE A 138 -21.00 2.78 5.39
CA ILE A 138 -20.39 2.26 4.17
C ILE A 138 -21.38 1.38 3.39
N PHE A 139 -21.96 0.38 4.05
CA PHE A 139 -22.91 -0.56 3.42
C PHE A 139 -24.12 0.18 2.85
N ARG A 140 -24.66 1.13 3.60
CA ARG A 140 -25.82 1.93 3.18
C ARG A 140 -25.49 2.73 1.93
N ASN A 141 -24.32 3.37 1.87
CA ASN A 141 -23.89 4.09 0.68
C ASN A 141 -23.81 3.16 -0.54
N PHE A 142 -23.22 1.96 -0.40
CA PHE A 142 -23.11 1.02 -1.53
C PHE A 142 -24.46 0.51 -2.03
N VAL A 143 -25.43 0.26 -1.14
CA VAL A 143 -26.69 -0.40 -1.50
C VAL A 143 -27.78 0.58 -1.88
N PHE A 144 -27.77 1.80 -1.33
CA PHE A 144 -28.88 2.75 -1.45
C PHE A 144 -28.52 4.07 -2.17
N GLU A 145 -27.28 4.28 -2.65
CA GLU A 145 -26.91 5.51 -3.39
C GLU A 145 -27.68 5.71 -4.70
N GLU A 146 -28.17 4.64 -5.36
CA GLU A 146 -28.88 4.76 -6.65
C GLU A 146 -30.41 4.95 -6.53
N SER A 147 -30.98 4.77 -5.34
CA SER A 147 -32.42 4.96 -5.12
C SER A 147 -32.76 6.44 -4.88
N ASN A 148 -32.92 7.19 -5.98
CA ASN A 148 -33.48 8.55 -5.98
C ASN A 148 -34.99 8.61 -5.65
N ASP A 149 -35.63 7.45 -5.50
CA ASP A 149 -37.03 7.38 -5.07
C ASP A 149 -37.01 7.28 -3.55
N GLY A 150 -37.40 8.37 -2.87
CA GLY A 150 -37.50 8.49 -1.42
C GLY A 150 -38.54 7.57 -0.76
N GLN A 151 -38.65 6.32 -1.22
CA GLN A 151 -39.28 5.23 -0.49
C GLN A 151 -38.29 4.77 0.59
N GLU A 152 -38.64 5.10 1.83
CA GLU A 152 -37.97 4.59 3.02
C GLU A 152 -38.09 3.06 3.03
N TYR A 153 -37.01 2.37 2.68
CA TYR A 153 -36.90 0.93 2.86
C TYR A 153 -36.60 0.58 4.32
N GLU A 154 -37.40 1.08 5.28
CA GLU A 154 -37.16 0.87 6.73
C GLU A 154 -36.96 -0.62 7.05
N ASP A 155 -37.78 -1.49 6.46
CA ASP A 155 -37.69 -2.95 6.62
C ASP A 155 -36.36 -3.53 6.06
N LEU A 156 -35.83 -2.98 4.96
CA LEU A 156 -34.55 -3.42 4.40
C LEU A 156 -33.36 -2.83 5.14
N GLU A 157 -33.51 -1.65 5.76
CA GLU A 157 -32.46 -1.07 6.59
C GLU A 157 -32.20 -1.92 7.84
N GLU A 158 -33.26 -2.43 8.49
CA GLU A 158 -33.09 -3.31 9.65
C GLU A 158 -32.38 -4.62 9.26
N VAL A 159 -32.78 -5.24 8.14
CA VAL A 159 -32.10 -6.42 7.60
C VAL A 159 -30.64 -6.11 7.24
N GLY A 160 -30.39 -4.96 6.63
CA GLY A 160 -29.04 -4.49 6.28
C GLY A 160 -28.14 -4.34 7.51
N LYS A 161 -28.64 -3.72 8.59
CA LYS A 161 -27.90 -3.59 9.86
C LYS A 161 -27.55 -4.96 10.45
N GLN A 162 -28.48 -5.92 10.44
CA GLN A 162 -28.22 -7.29 10.90
C GLN A 162 -27.18 -8.02 10.03
N LEU A 163 -27.10 -7.73 8.73
CA LEU A 163 -26.06 -8.27 7.85
C LEU A 163 -24.69 -7.65 8.18
N VAL A 164 -24.64 -6.33 8.37
CA VAL A 164 -23.42 -5.61 8.75
C VAL A 164 -22.85 -6.11 10.08
N GLU A 165 -23.72 -6.38 11.06
CA GLU A 165 -23.31 -7.01 12.34
C GLU A 165 -22.59 -8.34 12.12
N LYS A 166 -23.06 -9.17 11.17
CA LYS A 166 -22.43 -10.45 10.83
C LYS A 166 -21.08 -10.29 10.14
N CYS A 167 -20.82 -9.16 9.49
CA CYS A 167 -19.54 -8.84 8.85
C CYS A 167 -18.43 -8.48 9.87
N GLY A 168 -18.80 -8.23 11.13
CA GLY A 168 -17.85 -8.14 12.23
C GLY A 168 -16.83 -7.01 12.10
N GLY A 169 -17.22 -5.88 11.49
CA GLY A 169 -16.34 -4.71 11.37
C GLY A 169 -15.27 -4.81 10.28
N LEU A 170 -15.31 -5.84 9.43
CA LEU A 170 -14.33 -6.03 8.35
C LEU A 170 -14.80 -5.32 7.06
N PRO A 171 -14.10 -4.26 6.59
CA PRO A 171 -14.50 -3.53 5.38
C PRO A 171 -14.69 -4.42 4.15
N LEU A 172 -13.82 -5.43 3.96
CA LEU A 172 -13.89 -6.33 2.80
C LEU A 172 -15.12 -7.26 2.81
N ALA A 173 -15.78 -7.43 3.96
CA ALA A 173 -16.98 -8.27 4.08
C ALA A 173 -18.29 -7.49 3.89
N LEU A 174 -18.23 -6.16 3.83
CA LEU A 174 -19.36 -5.27 3.54
C LEU A 174 -19.58 -5.19 2.03
#